data_AF-A0A8B9P8T3-F1
#
_entry.id   AF-A0A8B9P8T3-F1
#
_cell.length_a   1.000
_cell.length_b   1.000
_cell.length_c   1.000
_cell.angle_alpha   90.00
_cell.angle_beta   90.00
_cell.angle_gamma   90.00
#
_symmetry.space_group_name_H-M   'P 1'
#
loop_
_entity.id
_entity.type
_entity.pdbx_description
1 polymer ?
#
loop_
_entity_poly.entity_id
_entity_poly.type
_entity_poly.pdbx_seq_one_letter_code
_entity_poly.pdbx_strand_id
1 'polypeptide(L)'
;MDGDTEYNKVEDVVGCHVEDAVTFWAQNVSRCNDLLKLSCALADVCPRANAIFGKPDFSKIYGGCFSEDGCWYRCTVQQVINDEKCQVLYIDYGNSEILNRSEIVEIPVNLQCPSVAKKYKLWGLQIPTDQNLNMFDQVSYRF
;
A
#
# COMPACT_ATOMS: atom_id res chain seq x y z
N MET A 1 3.73 -36.93 -12.19
CA MET A 1 3.48 -35.98 -13.30
C MET A 1 2.53 -34.94 -12.75
N ASP A 2 3.06 -33.99 -11.97
CA ASP A 2 2.33 -32.76 -11.60
C ASP A 2 3.11 -31.63 -12.28
N GLY A 3 2.69 -31.34 -13.50
CA GLY A 3 3.29 -30.30 -14.33
C GLY A 3 2.71 -28.95 -13.96
N ASP A 4 3.60 -28.02 -13.65
CA ASP A 4 3.36 -26.62 -13.38
C ASP A 4 2.32 -26.00 -14.33
N THR A 5 1.14 -25.70 -13.81
CA THR A 5 0.08 -25.00 -14.57
C THR A 5 0.07 -23.49 -14.29
N GLU A 6 0.96 -23.01 -13.41
CA GLU A 6 0.88 -21.64 -12.87
C GLU A 6 1.62 -20.60 -13.73
N TYR A 7 2.52 -21.01 -14.63
CA TYR A 7 3.33 -20.10 -15.45
C TYR A 7 2.63 -19.50 -16.69
N ASN A 8 1.40 -19.93 -17.01
CA ASN A 8 0.66 -19.47 -18.20
C ASN A 8 -0.51 -18.54 -17.86
N LYS A 9 -0.64 -18.11 -16.59
CA LYS A 9 -1.71 -17.19 -16.23
C LYS A 9 -1.35 -15.77 -16.66
N VAL A 10 -2.05 -15.28 -17.67
CA VAL A 10 -1.98 -13.88 -18.10
C VAL A 10 -3.05 -13.10 -17.36
N GLU A 11 -2.65 -12.00 -16.71
CA GLU A 11 -3.55 -11.06 -16.05
C GLU A 11 -3.32 -9.66 -16.62
N ASP A 12 -4.39 -8.98 -17.03
CA ASP A 12 -4.33 -7.55 -17.34
C ASP A 12 -4.25 -6.74 -16.05
N VAL A 13 -3.20 -5.96 -15.91
CA VAL A 13 -2.92 -5.18 -14.70
C VAL A 13 -2.52 -3.75 -15.05
N VAL A 14 -2.85 -2.82 -14.14
CA VAL A 14 -2.40 -1.43 -14.20
C VAL A 14 -1.41 -1.21 -13.07
N GLY A 15 -0.18 -0.81 -13.42
CA GLY A 15 0.84 -0.44 -12.44
C GLY A 15 0.39 0.79 -11.64
N CYS A 16 0.43 0.69 -10.31
CA CYS A 16 -0.04 1.75 -9.41
C CYS A 16 1.09 2.33 -8.55
N HIS A 17 2.18 1.58 -8.31
CA HIS A 17 3.35 2.08 -7.60
C HIS A 17 4.61 1.37 -8.10
N VAL A 18 5.70 2.10 -8.29
CA VAL A 18 7.02 1.54 -8.63
C VAL A 18 7.87 1.63 -7.37
N GLU A 19 8.30 0.48 -6.86
CA GLU A 19 9.11 0.40 -5.64
C GLU A 19 10.60 0.50 -5.98
N ASP A 20 11.01 -0.16 -7.06
CA ASP A 20 12.37 -0.07 -7.61
C ASP A 20 12.38 -0.45 -9.11
N ALA A 21 13.56 -0.49 -9.73
CA ALA A 21 13.72 -0.76 -11.17
C ALA A 21 13.19 -2.13 -11.63
N VAL A 22 12.99 -3.08 -10.72
CA VAL A 22 12.49 -4.43 -11.05
C VAL A 22 11.22 -4.81 -10.28
N THR A 23 10.79 -3.99 -9.33
CA THR A 23 9.70 -4.29 -8.40
C THR A 23 8.63 -3.20 -8.46
N PHE A 24 7.39 -3.61 -8.68
CA PHE A 24 6.24 -2.70 -8.77
C PHE A 24 4.99 -3.33 -8.20
N TRP A 25 4.01 -2.51 -7.87
CA TRP A 25 2.68 -2.91 -7.48
C TRP A 25 1.71 -2.64 -8.62
N ALA A 26 0.78 -3.57 -8.84
CA ALA A 26 -0.25 -3.40 -9.84
C ALA A 26 -1.60 -3.96 -9.39
N GLN A 27 -2.66 -3.35 -9.91
CA GLN A 27 -4.05 -3.71 -9.67
C GLN A 27 -4.58 -4.48 -10.88
N ASN A 28 -5.28 -5.58 -10.63
CA ASN A 28 -5.91 -6.34 -11.70
C ASN A 28 -7.11 -5.56 -12.26
N VAL A 29 -7.15 -5.38 -13.59
CA VAL A 29 -8.19 -4.58 -14.27
C VAL A 29 -9.59 -5.14 -14.00
N SER A 30 -9.74 -6.45 -13.87
CA SER A 30 -11.04 -7.09 -13.60
C SER A 30 -11.59 -6.79 -12.20
N ARG A 31 -10.75 -6.26 -11.29
CA ARG A 31 -11.10 -5.94 -9.89
C ARG A 31 -11.33 -4.44 -9.67
N CYS A 32 -11.43 -3.63 -10.72
CA CYS A 32 -11.64 -2.18 -10.60
C CYS A 32 -12.89 -1.82 -9.76
N ASN A 33 -13.97 -2.61 -9.89
CA ASN A 33 -15.19 -2.44 -9.11
C ASN A 33 -15.00 -2.75 -7.62
N ASP A 34 -14.07 -3.62 -7.25
CA ASP A 34 -13.77 -3.90 -5.84
C ASP A 34 -13.10 -2.69 -5.19
N LEU A 35 -12.12 -2.08 -5.87
CA LEU A 35 -11.43 -0.89 -5.39
C LEU A 35 -12.40 0.29 -5.23
N LEU A 36 -13.30 0.48 -6.19
CA LEU A 36 -14.32 1.52 -6.11
C LEU A 36 -15.25 1.32 -4.90
N LYS A 37 -15.71 0.09 -4.65
CA LYS A 37 -16.54 -0.24 -3.48
C LYS A 37 -15.80 0.02 -2.17
N LEU A 38 -14.52 -0.36 -2.09
CA LEU A 38 -13.67 -0.07 -0.93
C LEU A 38 -13.54 1.43 -0.71
N SER A 39 -13.23 2.20 -1.76
CA SER A 39 -13.11 3.66 -1.69
C SER A 39 -14.39 4.32 -1.16
N CYS A 40 -15.56 3.95 -1.70
CA CYS A 40 -16.84 4.46 -1.20
C CYS A 40 -17.09 4.10 0.27
N ALA A 41 -16.80 2.85 0.67
CA ALA A 41 -17.00 2.41 2.04
C ALA A 41 -16.08 3.16 3.03
N LEU A 42 -14.80 3.34 2.67
CA LEU A 42 -13.82 4.05 3.50
C LEU A 42 -14.17 5.52 3.67
N ALA A 43 -14.58 6.19 2.57
CA ALA A 43 -15.02 7.58 2.61
C ALA A 43 -16.22 7.80 3.54
N ASP A 44 -17.10 6.82 3.68
CA ASP A 44 -18.21 6.89 4.62
C ASP A 44 -17.78 6.59 6.06
N VAL A 45 -17.05 5.49 6.30
CA VAL A 45 -16.81 5.01 7.68
C VAL A 45 -15.65 5.69 8.39
N CYS A 46 -14.54 5.97 7.70
CA CYS A 46 -13.29 6.39 8.33
C CYS A 46 -13.35 7.77 9.00
N PRO A 47 -14.03 8.80 8.43
CA PRO A 47 -14.11 10.12 9.08
C PRO A 47 -14.77 10.12 10.46
N ARG A 48 -15.53 9.08 10.79
CA ARG A 48 -16.24 8.92 12.07
C ARG A 48 -15.64 7.81 12.95
N ALA A 49 -14.63 7.11 12.45
CA ALA A 49 -14.01 5.99 13.14
C ALA A 49 -13.03 6.49 14.21
N ASN A 50 -12.77 5.63 15.20
CA ASN A 50 -11.82 5.96 16.25
C ASN A 50 -10.39 5.84 15.72
N ALA A 51 -9.59 6.88 15.97
CA ALA A 51 -8.15 6.81 15.80
C ALA A 51 -7.55 5.69 16.66
N ILE A 52 -6.45 5.11 16.20
CA ILE A 52 -5.75 4.09 16.96
C ILE A 52 -4.96 4.71 18.11
N PHE A 53 -5.06 4.10 19.29
CA PHE A 53 -4.27 4.46 20.46
C PHE A 53 -3.56 3.22 21.00
N GLY A 54 -2.38 3.40 21.57
CA GLY A 54 -1.57 2.27 22.06
C GLY A 54 -1.04 1.39 20.94
N LYS A 55 -0.38 0.29 21.28
CA LYS A 55 0.40 -0.52 20.33
C LYS A 55 -0.50 -1.06 19.19
N PRO A 56 -0.22 -0.71 17.91
CA PRO A 56 -0.97 -1.23 16.79
C PRO A 56 -0.76 -2.72 16.61
N ASP A 57 -1.77 -3.38 16.06
CA ASP A 57 -1.70 -4.77 15.62
C ASP A 57 -1.23 -4.82 14.17
N PHE A 58 0.01 -5.27 13.97
CA PHE A 58 0.66 -5.34 12.66
C PHE A 58 0.01 -6.37 11.72
N SER A 59 -0.92 -7.20 12.20
CA SER A 59 -1.69 -8.13 11.38
C SER A 59 -3.02 -7.56 10.86
N LYS A 60 -3.44 -6.40 11.37
CA LYS A 60 -4.72 -5.76 11.01
C LYS A 60 -4.57 -4.75 9.88
N ILE A 61 -5.67 -4.57 9.15
CA ILE A 61 -5.86 -3.48 8.20
C ILE A 61 -6.54 -2.32 8.93
N TYR A 62 -6.08 -1.11 8.65
CA TYR A 62 -6.59 0.15 9.17
C TYR A 62 -7.04 1.05 8.02
N GLY A 63 -7.74 2.12 8.35
CA GLY A 63 -7.94 3.25 7.44
C GLY A 63 -6.84 4.27 7.68
N GLY A 64 -6.15 4.72 6.65
CA GLY A 64 -5.17 5.80 6.70
C GLY A 64 -5.61 6.94 5.79
N CYS A 65 -5.56 8.18 6.28
CA CYS A 65 -5.84 9.37 5.48
C CYS A 65 -4.60 9.77 4.69
N PHE A 66 -4.60 9.61 3.37
CA PHE A 66 -3.44 9.93 2.54
C PHE A 66 -3.20 11.43 2.49
N SER A 67 -1.96 11.84 2.76
CA SER A 67 -1.62 13.25 2.95
C SER A 67 -1.75 14.11 1.69
N GLU A 68 -1.58 13.53 0.49
CA GLU A 68 -1.59 14.30 -0.76
C GLU A 68 -3.00 14.70 -1.24
N ASP A 69 -4.01 13.86 -0.98
CA ASP A 69 -5.38 14.06 -1.46
C ASP A 69 -6.45 14.14 -0.35
N GLY A 70 -6.07 13.86 0.90
CA GLY A 70 -6.97 13.84 2.05
C GLY A 70 -8.01 12.73 2.02
N CYS A 71 -7.86 11.72 1.16
CA CYS A 71 -8.78 10.59 1.04
C CYS A 71 -8.37 9.43 1.95
N TRP A 72 -9.34 8.59 2.30
CA TRP A 72 -9.13 7.43 3.17
C TRP A 72 -8.88 6.16 2.38
N TYR A 73 -7.82 5.45 2.76
CA TYR A 73 -7.35 4.25 2.09
C TYR A 73 -7.10 3.13 3.10
N ARG A 74 -7.13 1.87 2.65
CA ARG A 74 -6.72 0.76 3.51
C ARG A 74 -5.22 0.74 3.65
N CYS A 75 -4.74 0.66 4.88
CA CYS A 75 -3.32 0.56 5.16
C CYS A 75 -3.01 -0.50 6.21
N THR A 76 -1.75 -0.92 6.27
CA THR A 76 -1.21 -1.72 7.38
C THR A 76 -0.09 -0.94 8.04
N VAL A 77 0.03 -1.02 9.36
CA VAL A 77 1.16 -0.41 10.06
C VAL A 77 2.38 -1.30 9.84
N GLN A 78 3.46 -0.74 9.28
CA GLN A 78 4.72 -1.44 9.09
C GLN A 78 5.68 -1.19 10.24
N GLN A 79 5.68 0.03 10.79
CA GLN A 79 6.58 0.42 11.87
C GLN A 79 5.95 1.52 12.73
N VAL A 80 6.15 1.44 14.04
CA VAL A 80 5.91 2.57 14.95
C VAL A 80 7.18 3.41 14.98
N ILE A 81 7.09 4.66 14.56
CA ILE A 81 8.24 5.59 14.50
C ILE A 81 8.47 6.22 15.87
N ASN A 82 7.39 6.67 16.51
CA ASN A 82 7.37 7.20 17.87
C ASN A 82 5.94 7.15 18.43
N ASP A 83 5.69 7.80 19.56
CA ASP A 83 4.37 7.79 20.21
C ASP A 83 3.26 8.43 19.37
N GLU A 84 3.59 9.28 18.40
CA GLU A 84 2.65 10.04 17.57
C GLU A 84 2.54 9.53 16.14
N LYS A 85 3.57 8.85 15.62
CA LYS A 85 3.70 8.54 14.19
C LYS A 85 3.96 7.07 13.91
N CYS A 86 3.36 6.59 12.83
CA CYS A 86 3.55 5.25 12.30
C CYS A 86 3.85 5.32 10.81
N GLN A 87 4.75 4.47 10.33
CA GLN A 87 4.89 4.19 8.91
C GLN A 87 3.82 3.17 8.51
N VAL A 88 3.06 3.50 7.47
CA VAL A 88 1.99 2.67 6.94
C VAL A 88 2.25 2.33 5.48
N LEU A 89 1.75 1.17 5.04
CA LEU A 89 1.68 0.76 3.64
C LEU A 89 0.22 0.79 3.19
N TYR A 90 -0.08 1.53 2.12
CA TYR A 90 -1.38 1.49 1.45
C TYR A 90 -1.51 0.20 0.65
N ILE A 91 -2.15 -0.81 1.24
CA ILE A 91 -2.11 -2.18 0.72
C ILE A 91 -2.76 -2.34 -0.66
N ASP A 92 -3.68 -1.45 -1.01
CA ASP A 92 -4.37 -1.47 -2.30
C ASP A 92 -3.59 -0.74 -3.42
N TYR A 93 -2.46 -0.11 -3.12
CA TYR A 93 -1.68 0.73 -4.05
C TYR A 93 -0.18 0.43 -4.02
N GLY A 94 0.38 0.10 -2.85
CA GLY A 94 1.77 -0.30 -2.67
C GLY A 94 2.71 0.81 -2.17
N ASN A 95 2.28 2.08 -2.19
CA ASN A 95 3.05 3.19 -1.63
C ASN A 95 2.96 3.22 -0.10
N SER A 96 3.95 3.82 0.55
CA SER A 96 4.02 3.97 2.00
C SER A 96 4.17 5.43 2.40
N GLU A 97 3.67 5.80 3.57
CA GLU A 97 3.91 7.12 4.16
C GLU A 97 4.00 7.07 5.68
N ILE A 98 4.48 8.15 6.29
CA ILE A 98 4.46 8.31 7.75
C ILE A 98 3.26 9.17 8.12
N LEU A 99 2.32 8.55 8.82
CA LEU A 99 1.10 9.19 9.30
C LEU A 99 1.16 9.50 10.79
N ASN A 100 0.44 10.54 11.22
CA ASN A 100 0.09 10.68 12.62
C ASN A 100 -0.92 9.60 12.99
N ARG A 101 -0.86 9.10 14.23
CA ARG A 101 -1.80 8.08 14.71
C ARG A 101 -3.26 8.54 14.72
N SER A 102 -3.49 9.85 14.80
CA SER A 102 -4.81 10.47 14.63
C SER A 102 -5.39 10.31 13.22
N GLU A 103 -4.55 10.06 12.23
CA GLU A 103 -4.90 9.86 10.81
C GLU A 103 -5.01 8.38 10.45
N ILE A 104 -4.90 7.49 11.45
CA ILE A 104 -5.03 6.05 11.30
C ILE A 104 -6.20 5.59 12.18
N VAL A 105 -7.21 4.96 11.58
CA VAL A 105 -8.45 4.56 12.24
C VAL A 105 -8.74 3.07 12.12
N GLU A 106 -9.45 2.52 13.09
CA GLU A 106 -10.01 1.16 13.00
C GLU A 106 -11.08 1.10 11.89
N ILE A 107 -11.09 0.01 11.11
CA ILE A 107 -12.09 -0.22 10.07
C ILE A 107 -12.94 -1.48 10.36
N PRO A 108 -14.21 -1.50 9.91
CA PRO A 108 -15.10 -2.65 10.07
C PRO A 108 -14.55 -3.97 9.54
N VAL A 109 -14.96 -5.09 10.14
CA VAL A 109 -14.49 -6.45 9.78
C VAL A 109 -14.71 -6.81 8.31
N ASN A 110 -15.77 -6.29 7.67
CA ASN A 110 -16.04 -6.53 6.26
C ASN A 110 -15.05 -5.83 5.31
N LEU A 111 -14.22 -4.91 5.81
CA LEU A 111 -13.14 -4.27 5.06
C LEU A 111 -11.76 -4.90 5.34
N GLN A 112 -11.69 -5.91 6.22
CA GLN A 112 -10.48 -6.69 6.54
C GLN A 112 -10.21 -7.80 5.52
N CYS A 113 -10.45 -7.54 4.23
CA CYS A 113 -10.22 -8.48 3.14
C CYS A 113 -8.83 -8.31 2.49
N PRO A 114 -8.33 -9.27 1.68
CA PRO A 114 -7.04 -9.13 1.02
C PRO A 114 -6.92 -7.88 0.12
N SER A 115 -5.69 -7.46 -0.16
CA SER A 115 -5.41 -6.30 -1.02
C SER A 115 -5.94 -6.49 -2.45
N VAL A 116 -6.26 -5.36 -3.09
CA VAL A 116 -6.54 -5.31 -4.53
C VAL A 116 -5.25 -5.30 -5.34
N ALA A 117 -4.23 -4.59 -4.88
CA ALA A 117 -2.91 -4.61 -5.50
C ALA A 117 -2.10 -5.84 -5.10
N LYS A 118 -1.27 -6.28 -6.05
CA LYS A 118 -0.25 -7.31 -5.85
C LYS A 118 1.12 -6.71 -6.15
N LYS A 119 2.14 -7.21 -5.47
CA LYS A 119 3.54 -6.91 -5.74
C LYS A 119 4.09 -7.85 -6.80
N TYR A 120 4.74 -7.29 -7.81
CA TYR A 120 5.34 -7.98 -8.94
C TYR A 120 6.84 -7.73 -8.97
N LYS A 121 7.56 -8.70 -9.51
CA LYS A 121 8.99 -8.55 -9.81
C LYS A 121 9.25 -9.02 -11.24
N LEU A 122 9.99 -8.22 -12.00
CA LEU A 122 10.38 -8.55 -13.36
C LEU A 122 11.37 -9.72 -13.33
N TRP A 123 10.93 -10.85 -13.86
CA TRP A 123 11.75 -12.05 -13.92
C TRP A 123 12.94 -11.87 -14.85
N GLY A 124 14.09 -12.43 -14.46
CA GLY A 124 15.34 -12.32 -15.23
C GLY A 124 16.10 -11.00 -15.05
N LEU A 125 15.56 -10.03 -14.31
CA LEU A 125 16.25 -8.77 -13.97
C LEU A 125 16.71 -8.77 -12.51
N GLN A 126 17.92 -8.26 -12.27
CA GLN A 126 18.51 -8.09 -10.94
C GLN A 126 19.05 -6.68 -10.80
N ILE A 127 18.86 -6.09 -9.62
CA ILE A 127 19.50 -4.82 -9.25
C ILE A 127 20.90 -5.15 -8.71
N PRO A 128 21.98 -4.59 -9.29
CA PRO A 128 23.32 -4.73 -8.76
C PRO A 128 23.39 -4.20 -7.33
N THR A 129 23.99 -4.95 -6.41
CA THR A 129 24.02 -4.64 -4.97
C THR A 129 24.94 -3.45 -4.62
N ASP A 130 25.83 -3.07 -5.53
CA ASP A 130 26.97 -2.17 -5.27
C ASP A 130 26.85 -0.77 -5.89
N GLN A 131 25.66 -0.36 -6.35
CA GLN A 131 25.44 1.01 -6.84
C GLN A 131 24.48 1.74 -5.91
N ASN A 132 24.99 2.77 -5.21
CA ASN A 132 24.16 3.74 -4.48
C ASN A 132 23.26 4.48 -5.49
N LEU A 133 22.09 3.93 -5.80
CA LEU A 133 21.12 4.51 -6.72
C LEU A 133 20.41 5.75 -6.13
N ASN A 134 20.56 5.99 -4.82
CA ASN A 134 20.02 7.17 -4.11
C ASN A 134 20.73 8.50 -4.46
N MET A 135 21.62 8.51 -5.46
CA MET A 135 22.35 9.72 -5.86
C MET A 135 21.43 10.78 -6.49
N PHE A 136 20.22 10.40 -6.93
CA PHE A 136 19.22 11.33 -7.46
C PHE A 136 18.28 11.93 -6.40
N ASP A 137 18.07 11.26 -5.26
CA ASP A 137 17.18 11.75 -4.19
C ASP A 137 17.82 12.85 -3.32
N GLN A 138 19.12 13.10 -3.46
CA GLN A 138 19.85 14.10 -2.67
C GLN A 138 19.93 15.49 -3.33
N VAL A 139 19.38 15.68 -4.53
CA VAL A 139 19.35 17.01 -5.16
C VAL A 139 18.08 17.74 -4.76
N SER A 140 18.08 18.32 -3.56
CA SER A 140 17.09 19.34 -3.20
C SER A 140 17.33 20.58 -4.09
N TYR A 141 16.52 20.77 -5.12
CA TYR A 141 16.46 22.04 -5.85
C TYR A 141 15.92 23.11 -4.88
N ARG A 142 16.80 24.04 -4.46
CA ARG A 142 16.39 25.30 -3.86
C ARG A 142 16.12 26.27 -5.01
N PHE A 143 14.87 26.74 -5.13
CA PHE A 143 14.55 27.98 -5.83
C PHE A 143 14.87 29.18 -4.93
#